data_AF-A0A7N6ADM1-F1
#
_entry.id   AF-A0A7N6ADM1-F1
#
_cell.length_a   1.000
_cell.length_b   1.000
_cell.length_c   1.000
_cell.angle_alpha   90.00
_cell.angle_beta   90.00
_cell.angle_gamma   90.00
#
_symmetry.space_group_name_H-M   'P 1'
#
loop_
_entity.id
_entity.type
_entity.pdbx_description
1 polymer ?
#
loop_
_entity_poly.entity_id
_entity_poly.type
_entity_poly.pdbx_seq_one_letter_code
_entity_poly.pdbx_strand_id
1 'polypeptide(L)'
;LVKCRHISQCIRLAEAAEDADLYHEYNETLEFEYYNSMLINTVDENGNPLPLGGEFLLEPNEHFNKLPVNTQQSNIQVPTNVYNRDPDILNGVYMSEALNDVFIENFQKDPTLTWQYFGSSTGFFRLYPGIQWIPDENGVSTFDCRNRNWYIQAATSPKDVVIVVDVSGSMKGLRLTIAKHTINTILDTLGENDFVNIIAYSDYVRYVEPCFKGTLVQADLDNREAATLGQGSLCNQAIMLITDGAMEDFQDVFEEFNWPERRVRVFTYLIGREMTFAENVKWIACNNKGYYTHISTLADVQENVMEYLHVLSRPMVINHDHDIIWTEAYMDSVLFNTQAQSLLLMTSVAMPVFSKKKETLSHGILLGVVGTDVALKELMRLAPRYKLGVHGYAFLITNNGYILSHPDLRPLVQTTIL
;
A
#
# COMPACT_ATOMS: atom_id res chain seq x y z
N LEU A 1 0.94 -19.65 -18.88
CA LEU A 1 2.12 -20.33 -18.26
C LEU A 1 2.91 -19.40 -17.34
N VAL A 2 3.48 -18.28 -17.80
CA VAL A 2 4.20 -17.32 -16.92
C VAL A 2 3.29 -16.77 -15.81
N LYS A 3 2.11 -16.23 -16.18
CA LYS A 3 1.10 -15.76 -15.23
C LYS A 3 0.77 -16.78 -14.14
N CYS A 4 0.54 -18.04 -14.52
CA CYS A 4 0.20 -19.12 -13.58
C CYS A 4 1.35 -19.47 -12.62
N ARG A 5 2.60 -19.34 -13.05
CA ARG A 5 3.78 -19.63 -12.21
C ARG A 5 3.91 -18.60 -11.08
N HIS A 6 3.87 -17.31 -11.41
CA HIS A 6 3.95 -16.24 -10.41
C HIS A 6 2.78 -16.26 -9.42
N ILE A 7 1.56 -16.51 -9.92
CA ILE A 7 0.38 -16.71 -9.07
C ILE A 7 0.61 -17.87 -8.10
N SER A 8 1.07 -19.03 -8.57
CA SER A 8 1.34 -20.17 -7.70
C SER A 8 2.42 -19.88 -6.66
N GLN A 9 3.44 -19.09 -6.99
CA GLN A 9 4.50 -18.71 -6.05
C GLN A 9 4.00 -17.75 -4.97
N CYS A 10 3.18 -16.78 -5.36
CA CYS A 10 2.55 -15.82 -4.45
C CYS A 10 1.59 -16.53 -3.48
N ILE A 11 0.77 -17.48 -3.97
CA ILE A 11 -0.10 -18.31 -3.12
C ILE A 11 0.70 -19.07 -2.07
N ARG A 12 1.81 -19.72 -2.47
CA ARG A 12 2.67 -20.46 -1.52
C ARG A 12 3.25 -19.55 -0.44
N LEU A 13 3.60 -18.31 -0.77
CA LEU A 13 4.10 -17.33 0.19
C LEU A 13 3.01 -16.87 1.16
N ALA A 14 1.80 -16.61 0.64
CA ALA A 14 0.66 -16.23 1.47
C ALA A 14 0.31 -17.35 2.45
N GLU A 15 0.13 -18.58 1.96
CA GLU A 15 -0.18 -19.75 2.79
C GLU A 15 0.86 -19.97 3.90
N ALA A 16 2.15 -19.87 3.56
CA ALA A 16 3.23 -19.99 4.54
C ALA A 16 3.21 -18.89 5.60
N ALA A 17 2.88 -17.65 5.22
CA ALA A 17 2.74 -16.54 6.17
C ALA A 17 1.53 -16.75 7.08
N GLU A 18 0.37 -17.17 6.55
CA GLU A 18 -0.82 -17.44 7.36
C GLU A 18 -0.61 -18.58 8.35
N ASP A 19 0.08 -19.64 7.92
CA ASP A 19 0.43 -20.78 8.78
C ASP A 19 1.45 -20.37 9.84
N ALA A 20 2.44 -19.55 9.49
CA ALA A 20 3.41 -19.02 10.44
C ALA A 20 2.72 -18.16 11.54
N ASP A 21 1.73 -17.34 11.19
CA ASP A 21 0.96 -16.59 12.20
C ASP A 21 0.18 -17.55 13.09
N LEU A 22 -0.52 -18.53 12.49
CA LEU A 22 -1.38 -19.47 13.22
C LEU A 22 -0.64 -20.20 14.36
N TYR A 23 0.63 -20.53 14.15
CA TYR A 23 1.47 -21.21 15.15
C TYR A 23 2.32 -20.26 16.03
N HIS A 24 2.32 -18.95 15.73
CA HIS A 24 3.06 -17.96 16.51
C HIS A 24 2.24 -17.41 17.67
N GLU A 25 2.80 -17.48 18.88
CA GLU A 25 2.24 -16.85 20.09
C GLU A 25 2.96 -15.52 20.37
N TYR A 26 2.17 -14.47 20.61
CA TYR A 26 2.70 -13.14 20.85
C TYR A 26 3.47 -13.07 22.17
N ASN A 27 4.67 -12.49 22.14
CA ASN A 27 5.51 -12.29 23.33
C ASN A 27 6.06 -10.85 23.38
N GLU A 28 5.64 -10.08 24.38
CA GLU A 28 6.07 -8.68 24.60
C GLU A 28 7.55 -8.54 24.95
N THR A 29 8.16 -9.58 25.49
CA THR A 29 9.56 -9.59 25.95
C THR A 29 10.51 -10.29 24.97
N LEU A 30 10.04 -10.54 23.75
CA LEU A 30 10.84 -11.17 22.71
C LEU A 30 12.01 -10.27 22.31
N GLU A 31 13.23 -10.75 22.51
CA GLU A 31 14.44 -10.17 21.94
C GLU A 31 14.85 -10.99 20.73
N PHE A 32 14.79 -10.38 19.53
CA PHE A 32 15.14 -11.04 18.27
C PHE A 32 16.05 -10.14 17.43
N GLU A 33 17.16 -10.71 16.95
CA GLU A 33 18.07 -10.04 16.04
C GLU A 33 17.77 -10.43 14.59
N TYR A 34 17.70 -9.43 13.72
CA TYR A 34 17.46 -9.59 12.29
C TYR A 34 18.36 -8.66 11.48
N TYR A 35 18.50 -8.94 10.19
CA TYR A 35 19.29 -8.12 9.28
C TYR A 35 18.47 -6.92 8.79
N ASN A 36 18.79 -5.74 9.31
CA ASN A 36 18.17 -4.50 8.84
C ASN A 36 18.90 -3.99 7.58
N SER A 37 18.16 -3.91 6.48
CA SER A 37 18.64 -3.48 5.16
C SER A 37 19.40 -2.14 5.14
N MET A 38 19.09 -1.22 6.06
CA MET A 38 19.75 0.09 6.18
C MET A 38 21.04 0.05 7.00
N LEU A 39 21.20 -0.97 7.86
CA LEU A 39 22.28 -1.06 8.84
C LEU A 39 23.28 -2.17 8.50
N ILE A 40 22.92 -3.13 7.63
CA ILE A 40 23.83 -4.22 7.26
C ILE A 40 25.16 -3.70 6.73
N ASN A 41 26.25 -4.34 7.15
CA ASN A 41 27.63 -4.00 6.77
C ASN A 41 28.06 -2.57 7.16
N THR A 42 27.35 -1.90 8.08
CA THR A 42 27.75 -0.60 8.62
C THR A 42 28.40 -0.76 10.00
N VAL A 43 29.40 0.08 10.26
CA VAL A 43 30.17 0.08 11.52
C VAL A 43 30.02 1.43 12.22
N ASP A 44 30.12 1.41 13.55
CA ASP A 44 30.17 2.60 14.38
C ASP A 44 31.51 3.35 14.25
N GLU A 45 31.63 4.50 14.90
CA GLU A 45 32.87 5.30 14.92
C GLU A 45 34.09 4.54 15.49
N ASN A 46 33.85 3.47 16.24
CA ASN A 46 34.86 2.64 16.88
C ASN A 46 35.18 1.37 16.06
N GLY A 47 34.54 1.17 14.90
CA GLY A 47 34.70 0.01 14.03
C GLY A 47 33.91 -1.25 14.45
N ASN A 48 33.00 -1.16 15.41
CA ASN A 48 32.10 -2.27 15.76
C ASN A 48 30.87 -2.29 14.84
N PRO A 49 30.34 -3.46 14.48
CA PRO A 49 29.09 -3.55 13.74
C PRO A 49 27.94 -2.87 14.49
N LEU A 50 27.11 -2.11 13.77
CA LEU A 50 25.91 -1.52 14.37
C LEU A 50 24.91 -2.62 14.78
N PRO A 51 24.10 -2.40 15.83
CA PRO A 51 23.02 -3.32 16.18
C PRO A 51 22.08 -3.55 14.99
N LEU A 52 21.68 -4.80 14.72
CA LEU A 52 20.93 -5.23 13.52
C LEU A 52 21.66 -5.06 12.17
N GLY A 53 22.93 -4.64 12.21
CA GLY A 53 23.77 -4.39 11.04
C GLY A 53 24.79 -5.47 10.75
N GLY A 54 24.68 -6.65 11.38
CA GLY A 54 25.64 -7.75 11.32
C GLY A 54 26.14 -8.11 9.91
N GLU A 55 27.25 -8.84 9.84
CA GLU A 55 27.92 -9.16 8.56
C GLU A 55 26.95 -9.89 7.61
N PHE A 56 26.68 -9.27 6.46
CA PHE A 56 25.74 -9.75 5.47
C PHE A 56 26.45 -9.82 4.12
N LEU A 57 26.79 -11.04 3.69
CA LEU A 57 27.55 -11.26 2.46
C LEU A 57 26.71 -10.87 1.24
N LEU A 58 27.17 -9.87 0.50
CA LEU A 58 26.53 -9.41 -0.72
C LEU A 58 27.42 -9.71 -1.93
N GLU A 59 26.89 -10.46 -2.89
CA GLU A 59 27.61 -10.84 -4.11
C GLU A 59 26.93 -10.23 -5.34
N PRO A 60 27.69 -9.64 -6.28
CA PRO A 60 27.12 -9.15 -7.53
C PRO A 60 26.46 -10.27 -8.33
N ASN A 61 25.18 -10.11 -8.67
CA ASN A 61 24.42 -11.13 -9.40
C ASN A 61 23.97 -10.64 -10.78
N GLU A 62 24.33 -11.36 -11.85
CA GLU A 62 23.98 -10.99 -13.24
C GLU A 62 22.46 -10.92 -13.49
N HIS A 63 21.66 -11.74 -12.78
CA HIS A 63 20.20 -11.70 -12.87
C HIS A 63 19.62 -10.38 -12.37
N PHE A 64 20.24 -9.83 -11.32
CA PHE A 64 19.87 -8.55 -10.71
C PHE A 64 20.73 -7.40 -11.27
N ASN A 65 21.10 -7.43 -12.55
CA ASN A 65 21.93 -6.40 -13.20
C ASN A 65 23.25 -6.08 -12.46
N LYS A 66 23.91 -7.10 -11.89
CA LYS A 66 25.14 -6.99 -11.09
C LYS A 66 24.97 -6.22 -9.78
N LEU A 67 23.74 -6.08 -9.30
CA LEU A 67 23.49 -5.58 -7.96
C LEU A 67 24.07 -6.56 -6.93
N PRO A 68 24.70 -6.06 -5.86
CA PRO A 68 25.19 -6.87 -4.77
C PRO A 68 23.99 -7.35 -3.95
N VAL A 69 23.71 -8.66 -4.02
CA VAL A 69 22.56 -9.29 -3.37
C VAL A 69 22.99 -10.51 -2.56
N ASN A 70 22.21 -10.90 -1.56
CA ASN A 70 22.38 -12.14 -0.82
C ASN A 70 21.24 -13.11 -1.17
N THR A 71 21.55 -14.15 -1.94
CA THR A 71 20.56 -15.15 -2.35
C THR A 71 20.28 -16.21 -1.28
N GLN A 72 20.99 -16.20 -0.15
CA GLN A 72 20.81 -17.17 0.93
C GLN A 72 19.83 -16.71 1.99
N GLN A 73 19.64 -15.40 2.16
CA GLN A 73 18.79 -14.83 3.20
C GLN A 73 18.03 -13.60 2.71
N SER A 74 16.84 -13.38 3.28
CA SER A 74 16.12 -12.12 3.14
C SER A 74 16.63 -11.10 4.15
N ASN A 75 16.26 -9.84 3.96
CA ASN A 75 16.48 -8.80 4.95
C ASN A 75 15.24 -7.93 5.13
N ILE A 76 15.29 -7.04 6.12
CA ILE A 76 14.13 -6.30 6.57
C ILE A 76 14.40 -4.81 6.48
N GLN A 77 13.46 -4.09 5.89
CA GLN A 77 13.39 -2.64 5.91
C GLN A 77 12.30 -2.24 6.91
N VAL A 78 12.62 -1.25 7.73
CA VAL A 78 11.67 -0.62 8.65
C VAL A 78 11.65 0.87 8.30
N PRO A 79 10.46 1.48 8.12
CA PRO A 79 10.35 2.91 7.89
C PRO A 79 11.01 3.74 9.00
N THR A 80 11.57 4.90 8.67
CA THR A 80 12.36 5.69 9.64
C THR A 80 11.56 6.27 10.80
N ASN A 81 10.25 6.42 10.63
CA ASN A 81 9.33 6.87 11.68
C ASN A 81 8.90 5.74 12.64
N VAL A 82 9.32 4.50 12.37
CA VAL A 82 8.92 3.30 13.11
C VAL A 82 10.11 2.77 13.92
N TYR A 83 9.86 2.37 15.17
CA TYR A 83 10.92 1.92 16.07
C TYR A 83 11.27 0.45 15.85
N ASN A 84 12.52 0.17 15.44
CA ASN A 84 13.00 -1.17 15.07
C ASN A 84 12.84 -2.29 16.13
N ARG A 85 12.71 -1.95 17.42
CA ARG A 85 12.57 -2.89 18.54
C ARG A 85 11.19 -2.86 19.16
N ASP A 86 10.21 -2.31 18.46
CA ASP A 86 8.83 -2.40 18.88
C ASP A 86 8.39 -3.88 18.98
N PRO A 87 7.74 -4.31 20.08
CA PRO A 87 7.31 -5.69 20.25
C PRO A 87 6.46 -6.23 19.10
N ASP A 88 5.57 -5.42 18.51
CA ASP A 88 4.72 -5.85 17.41
C ASP A 88 5.54 -6.13 16.14
N ILE A 89 6.59 -5.34 15.91
CA ILE A 89 7.53 -5.56 14.81
C ILE A 89 8.38 -6.79 15.07
N LEU A 90 8.96 -6.93 16.26
CA LEU A 90 9.81 -8.08 16.58
C LEU A 90 9.06 -9.40 16.45
N ASN A 91 7.80 -9.46 16.91
CA ASN A 91 6.96 -10.63 16.75
C ASN A 91 6.65 -10.92 15.27
N GLY A 92 6.29 -9.91 14.47
CA GLY A 92 6.03 -10.10 13.04
C GLY A 92 7.29 -10.46 12.25
N VAL A 93 8.43 -9.88 12.60
CA VAL A 93 9.74 -10.19 12.02
C VAL A 93 10.11 -11.64 12.33
N TYR A 94 9.98 -12.07 13.58
CA TYR A 94 10.25 -13.44 13.99
C TYR A 94 9.36 -14.45 13.27
N MET A 95 8.04 -14.20 13.21
CA MET A 95 7.09 -15.03 12.47
C MET A 95 7.47 -15.15 10.99
N SER A 96 7.86 -14.02 10.37
CA SER A 96 8.19 -13.99 8.93
C SER A 96 9.52 -14.66 8.56
N GLU A 97 10.31 -15.15 9.52
CA GLU A 97 11.49 -15.98 9.24
C GLU A 97 11.12 -17.28 8.51
N ALA A 98 9.92 -17.82 8.74
CA ALA A 98 9.41 -19.00 8.04
C ALA A 98 9.32 -18.80 6.51
N LEU A 99 9.29 -17.56 6.04
CA LEU A 99 9.22 -17.24 4.61
C LEU A 99 10.56 -17.43 3.89
N ASN A 100 11.70 -17.44 4.60
CA ASN A 100 13.02 -17.58 4.01
C ASN A 100 13.16 -18.85 3.16
N ASP A 101 12.69 -19.99 3.69
CA ASP A 101 12.74 -21.27 2.98
C ASP A 101 11.89 -21.23 1.71
N VAL A 102 10.70 -20.64 1.78
CA VAL A 102 9.78 -20.52 0.63
C VAL A 102 10.34 -19.58 -0.44
N PHE A 103 10.98 -18.48 -0.03
CA PHE A 103 11.64 -17.56 -0.95
C PHE A 103 12.73 -18.25 -1.76
N ILE A 104 13.61 -19.01 -1.09
CA ILE A 104 14.71 -19.73 -1.72
C ILE A 104 14.15 -20.81 -2.66
N GLU A 105 13.17 -21.59 -2.22
CA GLU A 105 12.56 -22.62 -3.05
C GLU A 105 11.89 -22.04 -4.30
N ASN A 106 11.20 -20.92 -4.17
CA ASN A 106 10.55 -20.25 -5.29
C ASN A 106 11.57 -19.78 -6.31
N PHE A 107 12.69 -19.20 -5.86
CA PHE A 107 13.79 -18.76 -6.73
C PHE A 107 14.50 -19.92 -7.42
N GLN A 108 14.71 -21.04 -6.71
CA GLN A 108 15.27 -22.26 -7.30
C GLN A 108 14.36 -22.88 -8.36
N LYS A 109 13.04 -22.82 -8.14
CA LYS A 109 12.03 -23.32 -9.10
C LYS A 109 11.88 -22.42 -10.32
N ASP A 110 11.94 -21.10 -10.14
CA ASP A 110 11.86 -20.13 -11.23
C ASP A 110 12.91 -19.02 -11.10
N PRO A 111 14.06 -19.18 -11.78
CA PRO A 111 15.10 -18.16 -11.80
C PRO A 111 14.69 -16.86 -12.51
N THR A 112 13.50 -16.75 -13.11
CA THR A 112 13.03 -15.50 -13.74
C THR A 112 12.39 -14.52 -12.75
N LEU A 113 12.15 -14.94 -11.51
CA LEU A 113 11.68 -14.08 -10.44
C LEU A 113 12.68 -12.97 -10.15
N THR A 114 12.20 -11.73 -10.01
CA THR A 114 13.04 -10.61 -9.57
C THR A 114 12.97 -10.51 -8.05
N TRP A 115 12.04 -9.75 -7.52
CA TRP A 115 11.86 -9.59 -6.08
C TRP A 115 10.73 -10.46 -5.55
N GLN A 116 10.91 -10.97 -4.33
CA GLN A 116 9.85 -11.57 -3.53
C GLN A 116 9.84 -10.84 -2.19
N TYR A 117 8.65 -10.50 -1.70
CA TYR A 117 8.56 -9.71 -0.48
C TYR A 117 7.27 -9.94 0.30
N PHE A 118 7.34 -9.56 1.58
CA PHE A 118 6.22 -9.48 2.49
C PHE A 118 6.21 -8.09 3.13
N GLY A 119 5.15 -7.32 2.88
CA GLY A 119 4.88 -6.08 3.60
C GLY A 119 3.93 -6.34 4.75
N SER A 120 4.35 -6.03 5.97
CA SER A 120 3.52 -6.19 7.18
C SER A 120 2.55 -5.03 7.35
N SER A 121 1.39 -5.27 7.97
CA SER A 121 0.51 -4.20 8.47
C SER A 121 1.16 -3.32 9.55
N THR A 122 2.14 -3.87 10.27
CA THR A 122 2.96 -3.11 11.25
C THR A 122 4.03 -2.22 10.59
N GLY A 123 4.17 -2.28 9.26
CA GLY A 123 5.01 -1.36 8.47
C GLY A 123 6.39 -1.90 8.06
N PHE A 124 6.90 -2.96 8.69
CA PHE A 124 8.16 -3.57 8.23
C PHE A 124 7.97 -4.30 6.89
N PHE A 125 9.04 -4.32 6.10
CA PHE A 125 9.09 -4.90 4.77
C PHE A 125 10.22 -5.92 4.67
N ARG A 126 9.89 -7.19 4.47
CA ARG A 126 10.87 -8.27 4.25
C ARG A 126 11.08 -8.48 2.76
N LEU A 127 12.33 -8.42 2.31
CA LEU A 127 12.72 -8.50 0.91
C LEU A 127 13.70 -9.66 0.66
N TYR A 128 13.44 -10.44 -0.38
CA TYR A 128 14.32 -11.47 -0.89
C TYR A 128 14.57 -11.32 -2.41
N PRO A 129 15.80 -11.51 -2.89
CA PRO A 129 17.06 -11.64 -2.13
C PRO A 129 17.39 -10.41 -1.29
N GLY A 130 18.14 -10.58 -0.20
CA GLY A 130 18.50 -9.45 0.68
C GLY A 130 19.49 -8.49 0.02
N ILE A 131 19.31 -7.19 0.21
CA ILE A 131 20.15 -6.12 -0.37
C ILE A 131 20.44 -4.99 0.60
N GLN A 132 21.58 -4.30 0.46
CA GLN A 132 21.82 -3.10 1.25
C GLN A 132 21.08 -1.91 0.67
N TRP A 133 20.27 -1.27 1.51
CA TRP A 133 19.56 -0.05 1.16
C TRP A 133 20.42 1.15 1.51
N ILE A 134 20.39 2.15 0.64
CA ILE A 134 21.18 3.38 0.80
C ILE A 134 20.19 4.49 1.16
N PRO A 135 20.30 5.13 2.34
CA PRO A 135 19.46 6.27 2.70
C PRO A 135 19.73 7.49 1.81
N ASP A 136 18.84 8.48 1.90
CA ASP A 136 19.11 9.80 1.34
C ASP A 136 20.27 10.53 2.08
N GLU A 137 20.62 11.73 1.60
CA GLU A 137 21.69 12.56 2.18
C GLU A 137 21.47 12.87 3.68
N ASN A 138 20.23 12.79 4.17
CA ASN A 138 19.87 13.03 5.56
C ASN A 138 19.77 11.74 6.39
N GLY A 139 20.09 10.58 5.82
CA GLY A 139 19.96 9.29 6.51
C GLY A 139 18.53 8.74 6.52
N VAL A 140 17.60 9.32 5.75
CA VAL A 140 16.18 8.99 5.76
C VAL A 140 15.82 8.08 4.57
N SER A 141 14.96 7.09 4.84
CA SER A 141 14.31 6.27 3.82
C SER A 141 12.83 6.61 3.80
N THR A 142 12.35 7.13 2.68
CA THR A 142 10.93 7.49 2.48
C THR A 142 10.04 6.30 2.12
N PHE A 143 10.61 5.09 2.07
CA PHE A 143 9.87 3.90 1.69
C PHE A 143 9.03 3.37 2.87
N ASP A 144 7.72 3.28 2.63
CA ASP A 144 6.77 2.53 3.44
C ASP A 144 6.01 1.57 2.51
N CYS A 145 5.98 0.28 2.86
CA CYS A 145 5.32 -0.73 2.05
C CYS A 145 3.78 -0.55 2.00
N ARG A 146 3.18 0.01 3.05
CA ARG A 146 1.73 0.20 3.17
C ARG A 146 1.18 1.24 2.21
N ASN A 147 2.03 2.18 1.80
CA ASN A 147 1.69 3.26 0.87
C ASN A 147 1.86 2.85 -0.61
N ARG A 148 2.26 1.59 -0.88
CA ARG A 148 2.52 1.14 -2.24
C ARG A 148 1.25 0.61 -2.89
N ASN A 149 1.07 0.88 -4.18
CA ASN A 149 -0.11 0.46 -4.95
C ASN A 149 -0.35 -1.05 -4.88
N TRP A 150 0.71 -1.87 -4.94
CA TRP A 150 0.59 -3.33 -4.80
C TRP A 150 0.04 -3.75 -3.44
N TYR A 151 0.35 -3.00 -2.37
CA TYR A 151 -0.15 -3.28 -1.03
C TYR A 151 -1.62 -2.89 -0.94
N ILE A 152 -1.96 -1.67 -1.33
CA ILE A 152 -3.30 -1.10 -1.20
C ILE A 152 -4.33 -1.86 -2.06
N GLN A 153 -3.97 -2.17 -3.31
CA GLN A 153 -4.85 -2.89 -4.24
C GLN A 153 -5.08 -4.35 -3.83
N ALA A 154 -4.12 -4.99 -3.14
CA ALA A 154 -4.28 -6.35 -2.63
C ALA A 154 -5.00 -6.38 -1.28
N ALA A 155 -4.78 -5.37 -0.44
CA ALA A 155 -5.39 -5.28 0.89
C ALA A 155 -6.87 -4.91 0.85
N THR A 156 -7.34 -4.25 -0.21
CA THR A 156 -8.72 -3.75 -0.32
C THR A 156 -9.31 -3.96 -1.71
N SER A 157 -10.61 -4.26 -1.77
CA SER A 157 -11.36 -4.27 -3.02
C SER A 157 -11.61 -2.85 -3.55
N PRO A 158 -11.87 -2.69 -4.87
CA PRO A 158 -12.21 -1.41 -5.48
C PRO A 158 -13.29 -0.64 -4.71
N LYS A 159 -13.15 0.68 -4.65
CA LYS A 159 -13.95 1.54 -3.77
C LYS A 159 -14.47 2.79 -4.48
N ASP A 160 -15.71 3.13 -4.13
CA ASP A 160 -16.43 4.34 -4.51
C ASP A 160 -16.43 5.29 -3.30
N VAL A 161 -15.57 6.31 -3.34
CA VAL A 161 -15.30 7.21 -2.21
C VAL A 161 -15.86 8.62 -2.49
N VAL A 162 -16.64 9.15 -1.55
CA VAL A 162 -17.03 10.56 -1.55
C VAL A 162 -16.33 11.27 -0.40
N ILE A 163 -15.46 12.23 -0.71
CA ILE A 163 -14.76 13.03 0.29
C ILE A 163 -15.57 14.30 0.54
N VAL A 164 -16.05 14.46 1.77
CA VAL A 164 -16.84 15.61 2.21
C VAL A 164 -16.00 16.48 3.12
N VAL A 165 -15.76 17.73 2.73
CA VAL A 165 -14.79 18.61 3.38
C VAL A 165 -15.48 19.85 3.93
N ASP A 166 -15.28 20.10 5.22
CA ASP A 166 -15.72 21.31 5.89
C ASP A 166 -14.87 22.51 5.46
N VAL A 167 -15.52 23.53 4.90
CA VAL A 167 -14.91 24.81 4.50
C VAL A 167 -15.51 25.99 5.25
N SER A 168 -16.08 25.74 6.43
CA SER A 168 -16.60 26.75 7.34
C SER A 168 -15.50 27.70 7.85
N GLY A 169 -15.93 28.75 8.57
CA GLY A 169 -15.01 29.77 9.08
C GLY A 169 -13.94 29.22 10.04
N SER A 170 -14.27 28.19 10.83
CA SER A 170 -13.37 27.59 11.84
C SER A 170 -12.25 26.77 11.20
N MET A 171 -12.48 26.23 10.01
CA MET A 171 -11.48 25.49 9.25
C MET A 171 -10.39 26.38 8.63
N LYS A 172 -10.53 27.71 8.63
CA LYS A 172 -9.53 28.60 8.01
C LYS A 172 -8.15 28.50 8.66
N GLY A 173 -7.10 28.73 7.86
CA GLY A 173 -5.71 28.71 8.31
C GLY A 173 -5.13 27.31 8.34
N LEU A 174 -4.51 26.92 9.46
CA LEU A 174 -3.78 25.66 9.59
C LEU A 174 -4.69 24.43 9.40
N ARG A 175 -5.94 24.48 9.89
CA ARG A 175 -6.90 23.36 9.78
C ARG A 175 -7.18 23.02 8.31
N LEU A 176 -7.43 24.01 7.45
CA LEU A 176 -7.64 23.79 6.02
C LEU A 176 -6.38 23.27 5.32
N THR A 177 -5.19 23.70 5.73
CA THR A 177 -3.94 23.15 5.18
C THR A 177 -3.77 21.68 5.53
N ILE A 178 -4.06 21.30 6.79
CA ILE A 178 -4.08 19.90 7.20
C ILE A 178 -5.13 19.13 6.41
N ALA A 179 -6.35 19.68 6.27
CA ALA A 179 -7.43 19.05 5.51
C ALA A 179 -7.03 18.78 4.05
N LYS A 180 -6.41 19.76 3.38
CA LYS A 180 -5.89 19.58 2.02
C LYS A 180 -4.82 18.51 1.94
N HIS A 181 -3.92 18.46 2.92
CA HIS A 181 -2.90 17.42 2.98
C HIS A 181 -3.53 16.04 3.18
N THR A 182 -4.49 15.91 4.10
CA THR A 182 -5.26 14.68 4.32
C THR A 182 -5.99 14.23 3.07
N ILE A 183 -6.63 15.14 2.32
CA ILE A 183 -7.29 14.82 1.05
C ILE A 183 -6.28 14.28 0.04
N ASN A 184 -5.14 14.95 -0.13
CA ASN A 184 -4.10 14.49 -1.05
C ASN A 184 -3.57 13.11 -0.64
N THR A 185 -3.30 12.89 0.65
CA THR A 185 -2.89 11.57 1.16
C THR A 185 -3.95 10.50 0.92
N ILE A 186 -5.24 10.81 1.07
CA ILE A 186 -6.32 9.87 0.71
C ILE A 186 -6.32 9.59 -0.79
N LEU A 187 -6.19 10.62 -1.64
CA LEU A 187 -6.15 10.44 -3.09
C LEU A 187 -4.95 9.58 -3.53
N ASP A 188 -3.80 9.73 -2.88
CA ASP A 188 -2.60 8.91 -3.12
C ASP A 188 -2.83 7.41 -2.79
N THR A 189 -3.87 7.07 -2.02
CA THR A 189 -4.28 5.68 -1.73
C THR A 189 -5.35 5.12 -2.66
N LEU A 190 -5.82 5.90 -3.63
CA LEU A 190 -6.80 5.42 -4.60
C LEU A 190 -6.07 4.83 -5.81
N GLY A 191 -6.48 3.62 -6.20
CA GLY A 191 -5.97 2.96 -7.39
C GLY A 191 -6.79 3.29 -8.63
N GLU A 192 -6.34 2.81 -9.79
CA GLU A 192 -7.03 3.02 -11.07
C GLU A 192 -8.44 2.42 -11.13
N ASN A 193 -8.75 1.45 -10.27
CA ASN A 193 -10.08 0.82 -10.21
C ASN A 193 -11.05 1.54 -9.26
N ASP A 194 -10.57 2.57 -8.56
CA ASP A 194 -11.36 3.32 -7.58
C ASP A 194 -12.02 4.54 -8.22
N PHE A 195 -13.15 4.95 -7.65
CA PHE A 195 -13.89 6.12 -8.08
C PHE A 195 -14.01 7.12 -6.93
N VAL A 196 -13.84 8.40 -7.23
CA VAL A 196 -13.84 9.46 -6.23
C VAL A 196 -14.64 10.68 -6.67
N ASN A 197 -15.19 11.41 -5.70
CA ASN A 197 -15.65 12.78 -5.87
C ASN A 197 -15.42 13.57 -4.58
N ILE A 198 -15.18 14.88 -4.70
CA ILE A 198 -14.87 15.76 -3.58
C ILE A 198 -15.92 16.86 -3.50
N ILE A 199 -16.56 16.94 -2.33
CA ILE A 199 -17.65 17.86 -2.03
C ILE A 199 -17.23 18.73 -0.86
N ALA A 200 -17.26 20.05 -1.03
CA ALA A 200 -17.02 21.01 0.03
C ALA A 200 -18.36 21.53 0.57
N TYR A 201 -18.47 21.68 1.90
CA TYR A 201 -19.66 22.23 2.53
C TYR A 201 -19.35 23.36 3.51
N SER A 202 -20.26 24.32 3.58
CA SER A 202 -20.38 25.28 4.68
C SER A 202 -21.87 25.47 4.98
N ASP A 203 -22.45 26.63 4.69
CA ASP A 203 -23.91 26.83 4.71
C ASP A 203 -24.61 26.22 3.48
N TYR A 204 -23.83 25.90 2.45
CA TYR A 204 -24.28 25.29 1.20
C TYR A 204 -23.25 24.27 0.72
N VAL A 205 -23.70 23.34 -0.13
CA VAL A 205 -22.86 22.32 -0.75
C VAL A 205 -22.29 22.82 -2.07
N ARG A 206 -20.98 22.62 -2.27
CA ARG A 206 -20.29 22.89 -3.54
C ARG A 206 -19.45 21.69 -3.95
N TYR A 207 -19.53 21.32 -5.22
CA TYR A 207 -18.57 20.40 -5.81
C TYR A 207 -17.27 21.15 -6.07
N VAL A 208 -16.12 20.55 -5.72
CA VAL A 208 -14.81 21.17 -5.97
C VAL A 208 -14.60 21.37 -7.46
N GLU A 209 -14.99 20.37 -8.26
CA GLU A 209 -15.04 20.45 -9.71
C GLU A 209 -16.51 20.41 -10.18
N PRO A 210 -17.07 21.52 -10.71
CA PRO A 210 -18.45 21.58 -11.17
C PRO A 210 -18.80 20.54 -12.25
N CYS A 211 -17.81 20.14 -13.07
CA CYS A 211 -18.02 19.13 -14.12
C CYS A 211 -18.37 17.75 -13.56
N PHE A 212 -18.01 17.47 -12.30
CA PHE A 212 -18.24 16.17 -11.64
C PHE A 212 -19.50 16.17 -10.78
N LYS A 213 -20.41 17.13 -10.99
CA LYS A 213 -21.66 17.21 -10.23
C LYS A 213 -22.52 15.96 -10.45
N GLY A 214 -22.70 15.17 -9.39
CA GLY A 214 -23.56 13.98 -9.40
C GLY A 214 -22.93 12.77 -10.10
N THR A 215 -21.61 12.77 -10.32
CA THR A 215 -20.90 11.63 -10.93
C THR A 215 -19.63 11.36 -10.13
N LEU A 216 -19.28 10.08 -9.96
CA LEU A 216 -17.97 9.70 -9.46
C LEU A 216 -17.02 9.56 -10.64
N VAL A 217 -15.80 10.07 -10.51
CA VAL A 217 -14.78 9.94 -11.56
C VAL A 217 -13.75 8.90 -11.15
N GLN A 218 -13.22 8.18 -12.12
CA GLN A 218 -12.15 7.20 -11.88
C GLN A 218 -10.95 7.93 -11.28
N ALA A 219 -10.25 7.35 -10.30
CA ALA A 219 -9.09 7.97 -9.66
C ALA A 219 -7.81 7.79 -10.50
N ASP A 220 -7.81 8.26 -11.75
CA ASP A 220 -6.63 8.29 -12.61
C ASP A 220 -5.84 9.62 -12.51
N LEU A 221 -4.58 9.59 -12.96
CA LEU A 221 -3.66 10.73 -12.93
C LEU A 221 -4.06 11.87 -13.87
N ASP A 222 -4.85 11.59 -14.91
CA ASP A 222 -5.03 12.51 -16.03
C ASP A 222 -6.39 13.18 -16.09
N ASN A 223 -7.47 12.58 -15.55
CA ASN A 223 -8.87 13.01 -15.44
C ASN A 223 -9.32 14.24 -16.28
N ARG A 224 -8.87 14.23 -17.53
CA ARG A 224 -9.36 15.01 -18.66
C ARG A 224 -10.17 14.02 -19.47
N GLU A 225 -11.43 14.39 -19.67
CA GLU A 225 -12.45 13.70 -20.47
C GLU A 225 -13.25 12.63 -19.72
N ALA A 226 -14.28 13.12 -19.04
CA ALA A 226 -15.65 12.59 -19.02
C ALA A 226 -15.78 11.06 -18.92
N ALA A 227 -15.94 10.59 -17.69
CA ALA A 227 -16.53 9.28 -17.38
C ALA A 227 -17.88 9.12 -18.10
N THR A 228 -17.85 8.53 -19.30
CA THR A 228 -19.02 7.92 -19.91
C THR A 228 -19.36 6.66 -19.13
N LEU A 229 -20.59 6.63 -18.61
CA LEU A 229 -21.20 5.69 -17.66
C LEU A 229 -20.85 5.94 -16.19
N GLY A 230 -21.71 6.71 -15.52
CA GLY A 230 -21.77 6.86 -14.06
C GLY A 230 -22.20 5.59 -13.31
N GLN A 231 -21.58 4.45 -13.65
CA GLN A 231 -21.58 3.24 -12.83
C GLN A 231 -20.23 3.22 -12.10
N GLY A 232 -20.24 3.49 -10.80
CA GLY A 232 -19.06 3.26 -9.96
C GLY A 232 -18.67 1.78 -9.91
N SER A 233 -17.65 1.45 -9.13
CA SER A 233 -17.20 0.07 -8.93
C SER A 233 -18.26 -0.83 -8.26
N LEU A 234 -19.29 -0.25 -7.61
CA LEU A 234 -20.40 -0.94 -6.94
C LEU A 234 -19.96 -1.95 -5.87
N CYS A 235 -18.70 -1.92 -5.45
CA CYS A 235 -18.13 -2.84 -4.47
C CYS A 235 -18.19 -2.18 -3.07
N ASN A 236 -17.16 -1.43 -2.69
CA ASN A 236 -17.13 -0.72 -1.41
C ASN A 236 -17.61 0.72 -1.56
N GLN A 237 -18.64 1.12 -0.84
CA GLN A 237 -19.14 2.50 -0.81
C GLN A 237 -18.72 3.18 0.49
N ALA A 238 -17.99 4.30 0.39
CA ALA A 238 -17.48 5.01 1.55
C ALA A 238 -17.68 6.53 1.43
N ILE A 239 -18.00 7.16 2.55
CA ILE A 239 -18.00 8.61 2.72
C ILE A 239 -16.90 8.95 3.73
N MET A 240 -16.04 9.88 3.36
CA MET A 240 -14.96 10.38 4.22
C MET A 240 -15.26 11.84 4.59
N LEU A 241 -15.69 12.07 5.83
CA LEU A 241 -16.00 13.39 6.36
C LEU A 241 -14.77 13.99 7.04
N ILE A 242 -14.33 15.16 6.58
CA ILE A 242 -13.20 15.92 7.11
C ILE A 242 -13.74 17.23 7.71
N THR A 243 -13.66 17.36 9.03
CA THR A 243 -14.21 18.51 9.77
C THR A 243 -13.43 18.78 11.05
N ASP A 244 -13.59 19.96 11.66
CA ASP A 244 -13.08 20.27 12.99
C ASP A 244 -14.12 20.08 14.11
N GLY A 245 -15.34 19.66 13.78
CA GLY A 245 -16.35 19.25 14.75
C GLY A 245 -17.76 19.16 14.16
N ALA A 246 -18.66 18.45 14.84
CA ALA A 246 -20.07 18.38 14.46
C ALA A 246 -20.96 18.83 15.63
N MET A 247 -21.80 19.85 15.40
CA MET A 247 -22.71 20.35 16.43
C MET A 247 -23.77 19.32 16.83
N GLU A 248 -24.20 18.49 15.88
CA GLU A 248 -25.22 17.44 16.04
C GLU A 248 -24.71 16.11 15.47
N ASP A 249 -25.37 15.01 15.82
CA ASP A 249 -25.05 13.65 15.38
C ASP A 249 -25.72 13.28 14.03
N PHE A 250 -26.66 14.10 13.57
CA PHE A 250 -27.39 13.94 12.30
C PHE A 250 -28.02 12.55 12.14
N GLN A 251 -28.48 11.95 13.24
CA GLN A 251 -29.04 10.60 13.27
C GLN A 251 -30.16 10.40 12.24
N ASP A 252 -31.08 11.36 12.14
CA ASP A 252 -32.23 11.32 11.23
C ASP A 252 -31.82 11.08 9.76
N VAL A 253 -30.69 11.66 9.34
CA VAL A 253 -30.16 11.52 7.96
C VAL A 253 -29.68 10.10 7.72
N PHE A 254 -28.97 9.51 8.68
CA PHE A 254 -28.49 8.13 8.54
C PHE A 254 -29.62 7.12 8.64
N GLU A 255 -30.65 7.41 9.44
CA GLU A 255 -31.88 6.61 9.52
C GLU A 255 -32.63 6.56 8.20
N GLU A 256 -32.73 7.68 7.49
CA GLU A 256 -33.42 7.75 6.20
C GLU A 256 -32.62 7.11 5.05
N PHE A 257 -31.32 7.40 4.96
CA PHE A 257 -30.53 7.09 3.75
C PHE A 257 -29.64 5.85 3.84
N ASN A 258 -29.21 5.42 5.03
CA ASN A 258 -28.23 4.33 5.17
C ASN A 258 -28.73 3.15 6.03
N TRP A 259 -29.65 3.38 6.96
CA TRP A 259 -30.13 2.34 7.87
C TRP A 259 -31.38 1.65 7.31
N PRO A 260 -31.63 0.36 7.67
CA PRO A 260 -30.93 -0.45 8.67
C PRO A 260 -29.69 -1.20 8.15
N GLU A 261 -29.50 -1.27 6.83
CA GLU A 261 -28.50 -2.17 6.23
C GLU A 261 -27.07 -1.67 6.39
N ARG A 262 -26.87 -0.35 6.48
CA ARG A 262 -25.57 0.32 6.63
C ARG A 262 -24.60 -0.16 5.56
N ARG A 263 -25.01 0.03 4.29
CA ARG A 263 -24.21 -0.34 3.11
C ARG A 263 -23.06 0.63 2.91
N VAL A 264 -23.29 1.91 3.14
CA VAL A 264 -22.27 2.96 3.03
C VAL A 264 -21.52 3.07 4.35
N ARG A 265 -20.19 3.02 4.29
CA ARG A 265 -19.32 3.22 5.45
C ARG A 265 -18.97 4.68 5.60
N VAL A 266 -18.99 5.20 6.82
CA VAL A 266 -18.67 6.61 7.08
C VAL A 266 -17.43 6.72 7.93
N PHE A 267 -16.37 7.28 7.35
CA PHE A 267 -15.12 7.59 8.03
C PHE A 267 -15.10 9.06 8.39
N THR A 268 -14.61 9.38 9.58
CA THR A 268 -14.59 10.77 10.06
C THR A 268 -13.18 11.15 10.51
N TYR A 269 -12.66 12.23 9.95
CA TYR A 269 -11.37 12.82 10.28
C TYR A 269 -11.59 14.14 11.00
N LEU A 270 -11.34 14.14 12.31
CA LEU A 270 -11.40 15.35 13.13
C LEU A 270 -10.08 16.10 13.01
N ILE A 271 -10.12 17.35 12.52
CA ILE A 271 -8.93 18.17 12.31
C ILE A 271 -8.80 19.25 13.38
N GLY A 272 -7.59 19.31 13.96
CA GLY A 272 -7.19 20.38 14.85
C GLY A 272 -6.83 19.88 16.24
N ARG A 273 -6.19 20.73 17.03
CA ARG A 273 -5.73 20.38 18.39
C ARG A 273 -6.85 20.37 19.43
N GLU A 274 -7.97 21.00 19.11
CA GLU A 274 -9.14 21.08 19.97
C GLU A 274 -10.06 19.90 19.66
N MET A 275 -10.51 19.18 20.68
CA MET A 275 -11.44 18.04 20.56
C MET A 275 -12.88 18.43 20.89
N THR A 276 -13.23 19.70 20.70
CA THR A 276 -14.60 20.17 20.87
C THR A 276 -15.51 19.40 19.92
N PHE A 277 -16.56 18.75 20.46
CA PHE A 277 -17.52 17.94 19.69
C PHE A 277 -16.98 16.66 19.03
N ALA A 278 -15.84 16.13 19.52
CA ALA A 278 -15.31 14.86 19.05
C ALA A 278 -16.27 13.67 19.26
N GLU A 279 -17.12 13.72 20.30
CA GLU A 279 -18.07 12.65 20.60
C GLU A 279 -19.09 12.44 19.48
N ASN A 280 -19.66 13.52 18.93
CA ASN A 280 -20.63 13.45 17.83
C ASN A 280 -19.98 12.89 16.56
N VAL A 281 -18.80 13.39 16.22
CA VAL A 281 -18.04 12.94 15.05
C VAL A 281 -17.68 11.44 15.18
N LYS A 282 -17.24 11.02 16.37
CA LYS A 282 -16.98 9.61 16.67
C LYS A 282 -18.25 8.75 16.59
N TRP A 283 -19.38 9.27 17.06
CA TRP A 283 -20.67 8.58 16.99
C TRP A 283 -21.09 8.31 15.53
N ILE A 284 -20.89 9.28 14.63
CA ILE A 284 -21.19 9.14 13.20
C ILE A 284 -20.42 7.98 12.58
N ALA A 285 -19.10 7.89 12.83
CA ALA A 285 -18.28 6.81 12.28
C ALA A 285 -18.66 5.44 12.85
N CYS A 286 -18.80 5.33 14.18
CA CYS A 286 -19.07 4.07 14.86
C CYS A 286 -20.42 3.47 14.43
N ASN A 287 -21.47 4.27 14.27
CA ASN A 287 -22.79 3.75 13.91
C ASN A 287 -22.92 3.37 12.43
N ASN A 288 -22.03 3.87 11.58
CA ASN A 288 -22.03 3.59 10.14
C ASN A 288 -20.88 2.66 9.72
N LYS A 289 -20.41 1.76 10.62
CA LYS A 289 -19.38 0.74 10.33
C LYS A 289 -18.07 1.31 9.76
N GLY A 290 -17.73 2.55 10.08
CA GLY A 290 -16.48 3.18 9.66
C GLY A 290 -15.47 3.30 10.80
N TYR A 291 -14.62 4.32 10.70
CA TYR A 291 -13.55 4.58 11.67
C TYR A 291 -13.42 6.08 11.95
N TYR A 292 -13.11 6.40 13.21
CA TYR A 292 -12.89 7.77 13.67
C TYR A 292 -11.40 7.99 13.88
N THR A 293 -10.89 9.07 13.29
CA THR A 293 -9.48 9.45 13.44
C THR A 293 -9.33 10.92 13.78
N HIS A 294 -8.37 11.23 14.65
CA HIS A 294 -8.05 12.59 15.07
C HIS A 294 -6.69 13.00 14.53
N ILE A 295 -6.66 14.09 13.76
CA ILE A 295 -5.46 14.60 13.11
C ILE A 295 -5.14 15.99 13.68
N SER A 296 -4.09 16.05 14.48
CA SER A 296 -3.63 17.29 15.12
C SER A 296 -2.55 18.00 14.32
N THR A 297 -1.70 17.25 13.63
CA THR A 297 -0.55 17.77 12.89
C THR A 297 -0.45 17.17 11.48
N LEU A 298 0.41 17.76 10.64
CA LEU A 298 0.68 17.23 9.30
C LEU A 298 1.42 15.88 9.33
N ALA A 299 2.25 15.64 10.36
CA ALA A 299 2.99 14.39 10.48
C ALA A 299 2.06 13.20 10.77
N ASP A 300 0.99 13.44 11.53
CA ASP A 300 0.03 12.41 11.92
C ASP A 300 -0.85 11.93 10.74
N VAL A 301 -0.90 12.68 9.63
CA VAL A 301 -1.84 12.42 8.52
C VAL A 301 -1.60 11.05 7.88
N GLN A 302 -0.33 10.70 7.62
CA GLN A 302 0.03 9.50 6.87
C GLN A 302 -0.44 8.23 7.59
N GLU A 303 -0.10 8.06 8.85
CA GLU A 303 -0.45 6.88 9.65
C GLU A 303 -1.98 6.78 9.86
N ASN A 304 -2.61 7.90 10.17
CA ASN A 304 -4.04 7.97 10.46
C ASN A 304 -4.96 7.72 9.27
N VAL A 305 -4.53 8.10 8.07
CA VAL A 305 -5.30 7.82 6.84
C VAL A 305 -5.23 6.33 6.52
N MET A 306 -4.09 5.66 6.68
CA MET A 306 -3.95 4.25 6.29
C MET A 306 -4.85 3.29 7.08
N GLU A 307 -5.29 3.65 8.29
CA GLU A 307 -6.20 2.84 9.11
C GLU A 307 -7.55 2.50 8.45
N TYR A 308 -8.04 3.34 7.52
CA TYR A 308 -9.32 3.03 6.85
C TYR A 308 -9.21 1.75 6.00
N LEU A 309 -8.01 1.45 5.46
CA LEU A 309 -7.76 0.25 4.67
C LEU A 309 -8.00 -1.02 5.50
N HIS A 310 -7.53 -1.04 6.75
CA HIS A 310 -7.77 -2.15 7.68
C HIS A 310 -9.25 -2.38 7.97
N VAL A 311 -10.07 -1.33 7.94
CA VAL A 311 -11.52 -1.47 8.11
C VAL A 311 -12.15 -2.02 6.83
N LEU A 312 -11.73 -1.54 5.66
CA LEU A 312 -12.23 -2.02 4.37
C LEU A 312 -11.84 -3.47 4.06
N SER A 313 -10.69 -3.96 4.58
CA SER A 313 -10.24 -5.34 4.36
C SER A 313 -11.06 -6.39 5.15
N ARG A 314 -11.74 -6.01 6.25
CA ARG A 314 -12.42 -6.96 7.15
C ARG A 314 -13.38 -7.95 6.46
N PRO A 315 -14.26 -7.55 5.52
CA PRO A 315 -15.16 -8.49 4.84
C PRO A 315 -14.41 -9.50 3.97
N MET A 316 -13.31 -9.09 3.33
CA MET A 316 -12.49 -10.00 2.52
C MET A 316 -11.88 -11.08 3.42
N VAL A 317 -11.40 -10.68 4.60
CA VAL A 317 -10.85 -11.60 5.59
C VAL A 317 -11.90 -12.63 6.04
N ILE A 318 -13.11 -12.16 6.37
CA ILE A 318 -14.20 -13.03 6.86
C ILE A 318 -14.66 -14.01 5.77
N ASN A 319 -14.75 -13.55 4.54
CA ASN A 319 -15.13 -14.38 3.40
C ASN A 319 -14.01 -15.32 2.94
N HIS A 320 -12.81 -15.21 3.52
CA HIS A 320 -11.59 -15.93 3.10
C HIS A 320 -11.34 -15.76 1.60
N ASP A 321 -11.55 -14.53 1.11
CA ASP A 321 -11.40 -14.21 -0.30
C ASP A 321 -9.99 -13.70 -0.56
N HIS A 322 -9.17 -14.54 -1.18
CA HIS A 322 -7.80 -14.19 -1.57
C HIS A 322 -7.77 -13.71 -3.01
N ASP A 323 -8.18 -12.47 -3.21
CA ASP A 323 -8.07 -11.83 -4.51
C ASP A 323 -6.60 -11.60 -4.88
N ILE A 324 -6.17 -12.25 -5.96
CA ILE A 324 -4.81 -12.08 -6.50
C ILE A 324 -4.86 -10.99 -7.57
N ILE A 325 -4.12 -9.91 -7.32
CA ILE A 325 -4.10 -8.75 -8.20
C ILE A 325 -2.78 -8.65 -8.95
N TRP A 326 -2.85 -8.03 -10.13
CA TRP A 326 -1.69 -7.62 -10.90
C TRP A 326 -1.67 -6.10 -10.95
N THR A 327 -0.57 -5.49 -10.51
CA THR A 327 -0.43 -4.04 -10.57
C THR A 327 -0.11 -3.54 -11.97
N GLU A 328 -0.42 -2.28 -12.19
CA GLU A 328 0.08 -1.48 -13.29
C GLU A 328 1.62 -1.49 -13.36
N ALA A 329 2.15 -1.02 -14.50
CA ALA A 329 3.58 -0.93 -14.68
C ALA A 329 4.15 0.20 -13.81
N TYR A 330 5.03 -0.14 -12.88
CA TYR A 330 5.70 0.84 -12.02
C TYR A 330 7.22 0.66 -12.08
N MET A 331 7.93 1.66 -11.58
CA MET A 331 9.38 1.59 -11.37
C MET A 331 9.68 1.29 -9.92
N ASP A 332 10.56 0.32 -9.70
CA ASP A 332 10.99 -0.05 -8.36
C ASP A 332 11.80 1.08 -7.70
N SER A 333 11.26 1.59 -6.58
CA SER A 333 11.84 2.67 -5.77
C SER A 333 13.18 2.27 -5.13
N VAL A 334 13.37 0.97 -4.88
CA VAL A 334 14.56 0.42 -4.21
C VAL A 334 15.85 0.69 -5.02
N LEU A 335 15.72 0.79 -6.34
CA LEU A 335 16.86 0.90 -7.25
C LEU A 335 17.33 2.34 -7.54
N PHE A 336 16.56 3.37 -7.15
CA PHE A 336 16.87 4.75 -7.53
C PHE A 336 18.17 5.31 -6.91
N ASN A 337 18.62 4.76 -5.77
CA ASN A 337 19.84 5.23 -5.10
C ASN A 337 21.11 4.52 -5.58
N THR A 338 20.99 3.47 -6.40
CA THR A 338 22.16 2.78 -6.97
C THR A 338 22.38 3.24 -8.41
N GLN A 339 23.56 3.79 -8.70
CA GLN A 339 23.96 4.28 -10.03
C GLN A 339 24.02 3.19 -11.13
N ALA A 340 23.65 1.95 -10.82
CA ALA A 340 23.62 0.82 -11.74
C ALA A 340 22.27 0.75 -12.48
N GLN A 341 22.19 1.47 -13.59
CA GLN A 341 21.37 1.14 -14.77
C GLN A 341 19.85 0.97 -14.57
N SER A 342 19.16 2.12 -14.69
CA SER A 342 18.01 2.38 -15.56
C SER A 342 16.77 1.46 -15.51
N LEU A 343 15.63 2.05 -15.13
CA LEU A 343 14.39 1.99 -15.91
C LEU A 343 13.80 0.60 -16.19
N LEU A 344 13.94 -0.36 -15.26
CA LEU A 344 13.16 -1.59 -15.35
C LEU A 344 11.74 -1.33 -14.87
N LEU A 345 10.83 -1.21 -15.83
CA LEU A 345 9.41 -1.29 -15.54
C LEU A 345 9.07 -2.72 -15.10
N MET A 346 8.37 -2.81 -14.00
CA MET A 346 7.95 -4.05 -13.37
C MET A 346 6.43 -4.03 -13.17
N THR A 347 5.87 -5.21 -12.99
CA THR A 347 4.51 -5.42 -12.52
C THR A 347 4.59 -6.44 -11.40
N SER A 348 3.78 -6.29 -10.37
CA SER A 348 3.74 -7.19 -9.22
C SER A 348 2.50 -8.06 -9.29
N VAL A 349 2.66 -9.30 -8.85
CA VAL A 349 1.55 -10.10 -8.35
C VAL A 349 1.50 -9.90 -6.86
N ALA A 350 0.34 -9.54 -6.32
CA ALA A 350 0.16 -9.36 -4.90
C ALA A 350 -1.06 -10.15 -4.39
N MET A 351 -0.96 -10.63 -3.16
CA MET A 351 -2.01 -11.38 -2.47
C MET A 351 -2.03 -10.97 -0.99
N PRO A 352 -3.21 -10.68 -0.42
CA PRO A 352 -3.32 -10.36 0.99
C PRO A 352 -3.07 -11.60 1.86
N VAL A 353 -2.56 -11.36 3.06
CA VAL A 353 -2.30 -12.38 4.08
C VAL A 353 -3.16 -12.10 5.30
N PHE A 354 -3.96 -13.08 5.70
CA PHE A 354 -4.92 -12.93 6.78
C PHE A 354 -4.60 -13.80 7.99
N SER A 355 -4.94 -13.31 9.19
CA SER A 355 -4.80 -14.13 10.40
C SER A 355 -5.86 -15.23 10.44
N LYS A 356 -5.43 -16.48 10.53
CA LYS A 356 -6.31 -17.67 10.66
C LYS A 356 -6.63 -18.04 12.10
N LYS A 357 -6.17 -17.26 13.09
CA LYS A 357 -6.37 -17.56 14.52
C LYS A 357 -7.86 -17.50 14.87
N LYS A 358 -8.34 -18.49 15.63
CA LYS A 358 -9.76 -18.58 16.00
C LYS A 358 -10.29 -17.33 16.72
N GLU A 359 -9.43 -16.68 17.48
CA GLU A 359 -9.74 -15.49 18.29
C GLU A 359 -9.88 -14.22 17.44
N THR A 360 -9.15 -14.14 16.32
CA THR A 360 -9.08 -12.96 15.46
C THR A 360 -9.96 -13.06 14.21
N LEU A 361 -10.52 -14.25 13.92
CA LEU A 361 -11.43 -14.50 12.80
C LEU A 361 -12.61 -13.52 12.72
N SER A 362 -13.19 -13.13 13.85
CA SER A 362 -14.32 -12.18 13.90
C SER A 362 -13.90 -10.72 13.69
N HIS A 363 -12.64 -10.40 13.98
CA HIS A 363 -12.09 -9.05 13.83
C HIS A 363 -11.58 -8.78 12.40
N GLY A 364 -11.24 -9.85 11.66
CA GLY A 364 -10.82 -9.76 10.27
C GLY A 364 -9.46 -9.06 10.12
N ILE A 365 -8.41 -9.61 10.74
CA ILE A 365 -7.09 -8.98 10.79
C ILE A 365 -6.28 -9.26 9.51
N LEU A 366 -5.84 -8.19 8.86
CA LEU A 366 -4.83 -8.21 7.79
C LEU A 366 -3.43 -8.22 8.42
N LEU A 367 -2.68 -9.29 8.19
CA LEU A 367 -1.28 -9.40 8.63
C LEU A 367 -0.34 -8.61 7.72
N GLY A 368 -0.68 -8.53 6.43
CA GLY A 368 0.13 -7.88 5.43
C GLY A 368 -0.22 -8.32 4.02
N VAL A 369 0.68 -8.04 3.08
CA VAL A 369 0.54 -8.41 1.68
C VAL A 369 1.86 -9.04 1.22
N VAL A 370 1.77 -10.21 0.59
CA VAL A 370 2.91 -10.81 -0.12
C VAL A 370 2.89 -10.35 -1.56
N GLY A 371 4.07 -10.19 -2.15
CA GLY A 371 4.19 -9.87 -3.56
C GLY A 371 5.42 -10.45 -4.22
N THR A 372 5.31 -10.63 -5.53
CA THR A 372 6.42 -11.06 -6.39
C THR A 372 6.48 -10.20 -7.64
N ASP A 373 7.67 -9.68 -7.94
CA ASP A 373 7.87 -8.79 -9.07
C ASP A 373 8.28 -9.54 -10.33
N VAL A 374 7.72 -9.09 -11.44
CA VAL A 374 8.00 -9.57 -12.78
C VAL A 374 8.49 -8.39 -13.62
N ALA A 375 9.74 -8.44 -14.04
CA ALA A 375 10.27 -7.50 -15.01
C ALA A 375 9.50 -7.62 -16.33
N LEU A 376 8.96 -6.51 -16.84
CA LEU A 376 8.19 -6.52 -18.08
C LEU A 376 9.02 -6.98 -19.30
N LYS A 377 10.35 -6.83 -19.22
CA LYS A 377 11.29 -7.36 -20.20
C LYS A 377 11.17 -8.88 -20.36
N GLU A 378 10.94 -9.62 -19.28
CA GLU A 378 10.75 -11.08 -19.31
C GLU A 378 9.42 -11.46 -19.97
N LEU A 379 8.36 -10.68 -19.74
CA LEU A 379 7.08 -10.87 -20.45
C LEU A 379 7.24 -10.61 -21.95
N MET A 380 7.98 -9.57 -22.33
CA MET A 380 8.22 -9.24 -23.74
C MET A 380 9.10 -10.26 -24.47
N ARG A 381 9.90 -11.07 -23.76
CA ARG A 381 10.65 -12.19 -24.36
C ARG A 381 9.74 -13.28 -24.95
N LEU A 382 8.50 -13.39 -24.47
CA LEU A 382 7.51 -14.32 -25.03
C LEU A 382 7.05 -13.92 -26.44
N ALA A 383 7.14 -12.63 -26.77
CA ALA A 383 6.78 -12.07 -28.07
C ALA A 383 8.02 -11.47 -28.77
N PRO A 384 8.96 -12.32 -29.24
CA PRO A 384 10.22 -11.82 -29.77
C PRO A 384 10.03 -11.09 -31.10
N ARG A 385 10.61 -9.89 -31.21
CA ARG A 385 10.54 -9.03 -32.41
C ARG A 385 10.98 -9.74 -33.70
N TYR A 386 11.99 -10.61 -33.62
CA TYR A 386 12.50 -11.32 -34.80
C TYR A 386 11.46 -12.25 -35.47
N LYS A 387 10.40 -12.67 -34.75
CA LYS A 387 9.29 -13.45 -35.32
C LYS A 387 8.19 -12.58 -35.94
N LEU A 388 8.11 -11.31 -35.56
CA LEU A 388 7.04 -10.38 -35.94
C LEU A 388 7.36 -9.57 -37.21
N GLY A 389 8.64 -9.53 -37.62
CA GLY A 389 9.11 -8.72 -38.75
C GLY A 389 9.50 -7.29 -38.36
N VAL A 390 10.06 -6.52 -39.29
CA VAL A 390 10.74 -5.23 -39.01
C VAL A 390 9.79 -4.16 -38.45
N HIS A 391 8.51 -4.19 -38.85
CA HIS A 391 7.49 -3.24 -38.39
C HIS A 391 6.56 -3.82 -37.32
N GLY A 392 6.67 -5.11 -37.02
CA GLY A 392 5.80 -5.77 -36.04
C GLY A 392 6.31 -5.55 -34.62
N TYR A 393 5.43 -5.12 -33.73
CA TYR A 393 5.71 -5.04 -32.30
C TYR A 393 4.56 -5.65 -31.51
N ALA A 394 4.89 -6.15 -30.32
CA ALA A 394 3.91 -6.54 -29.33
C ALA A 394 3.79 -5.42 -28.28
N PHE A 395 2.61 -5.32 -27.69
CA PHE A 395 2.34 -4.42 -26.57
C PHE A 395 1.43 -5.14 -25.58
N LEU A 396 1.49 -4.71 -24.33
CA LEU A 396 0.70 -5.27 -23.23
C LEU A 396 -0.24 -4.20 -22.71
N ILE A 397 -1.51 -4.56 -22.50
CA ILE A 397 -2.54 -3.66 -21.99
C ILE A 397 -3.27 -4.27 -20.79
N THR A 398 -3.76 -3.41 -19.91
CA THR A 398 -4.68 -3.78 -18.82
C THR A 398 -6.13 -3.85 -19.32
N ASN A 399 -7.03 -4.36 -18.48
CA ASN A 399 -8.48 -4.31 -18.70
C ASN A 399 -9.04 -2.88 -18.75
N ASN A 400 -8.34 -1.93 -18.13
CA ASN A 400 -8.69 -0.50 -18.14
C ASN A 400 -8.12 0.24 -19.37
N GLY A 401 -7.39 -0.44 -20.26
CA GLY A 401 -6.80 0.16 -21.45
C GLY A 401 -5.43 0.82 -21.24
N TYR A 402 -4.86 0.75 -20.04
CA TYR A 402 -3.51 1.25 -19.77
C TYR A 402 -2.45 0.36 -20.40
N ILE A 403 -1.39 0.99 -20.91
CA ILE A 403 -0.26 0.31 -21.53
C ILE A 403 0.71 -0.14 -20.44
N LEU A 404 0.83 -1.46 -20.24
CA LEU A 404 1.86 -2.04 -19.39
C LEU A 404 3.23 -1.98 -20.09
N SER A 405 3.30 -2.35 -21.37
CA SER A 405 4.54 -2.35 -22.13
C SER A 405 4.32 -1.96 -23.57
N HIS A 406 5.08 -0.98 -24.05
CA HIS A 406 5.08 -0.53 -25.44
C HIS A 406 6.48 -0.01 -25.84
N PRO A 407 6.91 -0.15 -27.11
CA PRO A 407 8.21 0.37 -27.57
C PRO A 407 8.43 1.86 -27.30
N ASP A 408 7.36 2.64 -27.34
CA ASP A 408 7.36 4.09 -27.09
C ASP A 408 7.05 4.46 -25.64
N LEU A 409 6.77 3.47 -24.77
CA LEU A 409 6.61 3.73 -23.34
C LEU A 409 7.96 4.21 -22.80
N ARG A 410 7.96 5.40 -22.20
CA ARG A 410 9.12 6.02 -21.58
C ARG A 410 8.76 6.33 -20.13
N PRO A 411 9.55 5.85 -19.16
CA PRO A 411 9.37 6.26 -17.77
C PRO A 411 9.61 7.76 -17.66
N LEU A 412 8.59 8.49 -17.22
CA LEU A 412 8.72 9.89 -16.85
C LEU A 412 9.20 9.92 -15.40
N VAL A 413 10.50 10.17 -15.21
CA VAL A 413 11.00 10.54 -13.88
C VAL A 413 10.60 12.00 -13.68
N GLN A 414 9.58 12.26 -12.86
CA GLN A 414 9.38 13.60 -12.31
C GLN A 414 10.63 13.91 -11.48
N THR A 415 11.61 14.56 -12.10
CA THR A 415 12.68 15.20 -11.36
C THR A 415 12.00 16.34 -10.64
N THR A 416 11.66 16.13 -9.37
CA THR A 416 11.26 17.24 -8.50
C THR A 416 12.46 18.18 -8.48
N ILE A 417 12.42 19.21 -9.32
CA ILE A 417 13.30 20.35 -9.23
C ILE A 417 12.90 21.03 -7.92
N LEU A 418 13.61 20.68 -6.85
CA LEU A 418 13.66 21.49 -5.64
C LEU A 418 14.26 22.86 -5.95
#